data_AF-G7DXQ3-F1
#
_entry.id   AF-G7DXQ3-F1
#
_cell.length_a   1.000
_cell.length_b   1.000
_cell.length_c   1.000
_cell.angle_alpha   90.00
_cell.angle_beta   90.00
_cell.angle_gamma   90.00
#
_symmetry.space_group_name_H-M   'P 1'
#
loop_
_entity.id
_entity.type
_entity.pdbx_description
1 polymer ?
#
loop_
_entity_poly.entity_id
_entity_poly.type
_entity_poly.pdbx_seq_one_letter_code
_entity_poly.pdbx_strand_id
1 'polypeptide(L)'
;MVSKEPMTAAQLNMLFDTLYGLCKDPKPQRPTAAIYEQVHQSLSSTPEFQAGCPAVRRLMSQVKYRKFIYDAVTKLRTEIRYDIETGTTSQASFEAACARAGVVRSSLGTIRFDGMAPKWQAIWASLSALGHLLSTLHDQQEVEDEEVSVDSCISDGASILSSETRTRSSSPTLVDLSICEPVTFPPATPPHLKYDASQPLRSRVTPGLGALEQFGFVVSHITQWTVIDTWLASDRLIRLFVTAYRSESLANAMLTLLDLHDPDLIMTSLETILRLANEADSVRCSTETHP
;
A
#
# COMPACT_ATOMS: atom_id res chain seq x y z
N MET A 1 -0.41 29.39 -1.10
CA MET A 1 0.58 28.29 -1.15
C MET A 1 0.95 27.93 0.28
N VAL A 2 0.45 26.82 0.82
CA VAL A 2 0.84 26.36 2.16
C VAL A 2 2.22 25.71 2.03
N SER A 3 3.24 26.26 2.71
CA SER A 3 4.59 25.68 2.73
C SER A 3 4.50 24.21 3.16
N LYS A 4 5.00 23.29 2.32
CA LYS A 4 5.03 21.85 2.59
C LYS A 4 6.21 21.50 3.51
N GLU A 5 6.41 22.25 4.58
CA GLU A 5 7.49 21.94 5.51
C GLU A 5 7.25 20.57 6.16
N PRO A 6 8.28 19.70 6.21
CA PRO A 6 8.17 18.40 6.84
C PRO A 6 8.05 18.57 8.36
N MET A 7 7.17 17.81 9.00
CA MET A 7 7.00 17.86 10.46
C MET A 7 8.32 17.54 11.18
N THR A 8 8.62 18.29 12.24
CA THR A 8 9.79 18.06 13.10
C THR A 8 9.62 16.80 13.94
N ALA A 9 10.70 16.31 14.56
CA ALA A 9 10.62 15.17 15.48
C ALA A 9 9.70 15.46 16.68
N ALA A 10 9.77 16.67 17.25
CA ALA A 10 8.91 17.09 18.35
C ALA A 10 7.43 17.07 17.97
N GLN A 11 7.07 17.64 16.81
CA GLN A 11 5.70 17.59 16.28
C GLN A 11 5.20 16.15 16.09
N LEU A 12 6.08 15.25 15.65
CA LEU A 12 5.73 13.85 15.46
C LEU A 12 5.53 13.11 16.78
N ASN A 13 6.36 13.37 17.79
CA ASN A 13 6.16 12.81 19.13
C ASN A 13 4.82 13.26 19.71
N MET A 14 4.53 14.57 19.71
CA MET A 14 3.23 15.07 20.16
C MET A 14 2.06 14.43 19.41
N LEU A 15 2.20 14.22 18.10
CA LEU A 15 1.18 13.54 17.30
C LEU A 15 0.96 12.09 17.77
N PHE A 16 2.01 11.30 17.94
CA PHE A 16 1.87 9.89 18.35
C PHE A 16 1.43 9.76 19.79
N ASP A 17 1.93 10.60 20.69
CA ASP A 17 1.56 10.56 22.11
C ASP A 17 0.08 10.94 22.29
N THR A 18 -0.39 11.98 21.58
CA THR A 18 -1.79 12.39 21.59
C THR A 18 -2.69 11.29 21.02
N LEU A 19 -2.30 10.71 19.87
CA LEU A 19 -3.06 9.63 19.25
C LEU A 19 -3.07 8.37 20.13
N TYR A 20 -1.95 8.02 20.75
CA TYR A 20 -1.84 6.91 21.68
C TYR A 20 -2.78 7.11 22.87
N GLY A 21 -2.80 8.29 23.48
CA GLY A 21 -3.70 8.61 24.58
C GLY A 21 -5.17 8.41 24.22
N LEU A 22 -5.60 8.97 23.08
CA LEU A 22 -6.99 8.86 22.61
C LEU A 22 -7.40 7.45 22.15
N CYS A 23 -6.44 6.63 21.72
CA CYS A 23 -6.71 5.24 21.36
C CYS A 23 -6.69 4.30 22.57
N LYS A 24 -6.05 4.69 23.67
CA LYS A 24 -5.90 3.87 24.88
C LYS A 24 -7.07 4.04 25.85
N ASP A 25 -7.53 5.29 26.06
CA ASP A 25 -8.52 5.63 27.08
C ASP A 25 -9.76 6.31 26.45
N PRO A 26 -10.98 6.11 27.00
CA PRO A 26 -11.36 5.25 28.13
C PRO A 26 -11.68 3.79 27.73
N LYS A 27 -11.83 3.51 26.44
CA LYS A 27 -11.95 2.16 25.90
C LYS A 27 -10.93 2.03 24.76
N PRO A 28 -9.99 1.07 24.84
CA PRO A 28 -9.03 0.87 23.77
C PRO A 28 -9.75 0.69 22.43
N GLN A 29 -9.44 1.54 21.45
CA GLN A 29 -10.14 1.56 20.16
C GLN A 29 -9.22 1.94 19.01
N ARG A 30 -9.50 1.41 17.82
CA ARG A 30 -8.73 1.72 16.61
C ARG A 30 -8.91 3.20 16.22
N PRO A 31 -7.90 3.82 15.58
CA PRO A 31 -7.99 5.18 15.08
C PRO A 31 -9.14 5.34 14.07
N THR A 32 -10.16 6.11 14.43
CA THR A 32 -11.28 6.48 13.56
C THR A 32 -11.10 7.90 13.02
N ALA A 33 -11.90 8.29 12.03
CA ALA A 33 -11.93 9.68 11.54
C ALA A 33 -12.21 10.67 12.69
N ALA A 34 -13.07 10.31 13.65
CA ALA A 34 -13.36 11.12 14.82
C ALA A 34 -12.14 11.29 15.73
N ILE A 35 -11.36 10.22 15.96
CA ILE A 35 -10.11 10.32 16.74
C ILE A 35 -9.10 11.22 16.04
N TYR A 36 -8.94 11.09 14.72
CA TYR A 36 -8.03 11.96 13.97
C TYR A 36 -8.45 13.43 13.99
N GLU A 37 -9.76 13.71 14.00
CA GLU A 37 -10.28 15.07 14.17
C GLU A 37 -10.00 15.61 15.57
N GLN A 38 -10.18 14.80 16.62
CA GLN A 38 -9.82 15.18 17.99
C GLN A 38 -8.32 15.46 18.14
N VAL A 39 -7.46 14.59 17.58
CA VAL A 39 -6.01 14.82 17.52
C VAL A 39 -5.71 16.16 16.84
N HIS A 40 -6.34 16.43 15.69
CA HIS A 40 -6.13 17.68 14.98
C HIS A 40 -6.57 18.89 15.82
N GLN A 41 -7.71 18.83 16.49
CA GLN A 41 -8.19 19.90 17.37
C GLN A 41 -7.24 20.12 18.55
N SER A 42 -6.81 19.04 19.24
CA SER A 42 -5.85 19.11 20.35
C SER A 42 -4.53 19.72 19.91
N LEU A 43 -3.96 19.26 18.79
CA LEU A 43 -2.69 19.77 18.29
C LEU A 43 -2.81 21.19 17.73
N SER A 44 -3.95 21.58 17.15
CA SER A 44 -4.12 22.95 16.65
C SER A 44 -4.05 24.01 17.76
N SER A 45 -4.29 23.61 19.01
CA SER A 45 -4.15 24.50 20.17
C SER A 45 -2.71 24.62 20.68
N THR A 46 -1.78 23.74 20.29
CA THR A 46 -0.42 23.74 20.82
C THR A 46 0.51 24.70 20.05
N PRO A 47 1.41 25.43 20.74
CA PRO A 47 2.30 26.43 20.13
C PRO A 47 3.10 25.89 18.94
N GLU A 48 3.52 24.63 19.01
CA GLU A 48 4.33 23.95 17.99
C GLU A 48 3.59 23.70 16.67
N PHE A 49 2.26 23.87 16.67
CA PHE A 49 1.39 23.69 15.51
C PHE A 49 0.63 24.97 15.12
N GLN A 50 0.73 26.05 15.91
CA GLN A 50 0.05 27.33 15.63
C GLN A 50 0.51 28.02 14.33
N ALA A 51 1.73 27.72 13.84
CA ALA A 51 2.26 28.27 12.59
C ALA A 51 1.78 27.53 11.31
N GLY A 52 0.97 26.48 11.43
CA GLY A 52 0.49 25.72 10.28
C GLY A 52 0.24 24.26 10.58
N CYS A 53 -0.79 23.97 11.38
CA CYS A 53 -1.18 22.61 11.69
C CYS A 53 -1.49 21.84 10.39
N PRO A 54 -0.88 20.67 10.17
CA PRO A 54 -1.20 19.84 9.01
C PRO A 54 -2.67 19.46 9.03
N ALA A 55 -3.37 19.65 7.91
CA ALA A 55 -4.74 19.16 7.76
C ALA A 55 -4.84 17.67 8.14
N VAL A 56 -5.99 17.24 8.68
CA VAL A 56 -6.24 15.87 9.16
C VAL A 56 -5.79 14.79 8.18
N ARG A 57 -6.05 14.97 6.87
CA ARG A 57 -5.62 14.05 5.81
C ARG A 57 -4.10 13.85 5.80
N ARG A 58 -3.32 14.90 6.04
CA ARG A 58 -1.86 14.82 6.15
C ARG A 58 -1.46 14.06 7.41
N LEU A 59 -2.09 14.31 8.56
CA LEU A 59 -1.86 13.52 9.79
C LEU A 59 -2.12 12.03 9.56
N MET A 60 -3.23 11.66 8.90
CA MET A 60 -3.52 10.26 8.56
C MET A 60 -2.44 9.64 7.68
N SER A 61 -2.01 10.35 6.63
CA SER A 61 -0.91 9.88 5.75
C SER A 61 0.39 9.67 6.54
N GLN A 62 0.65 10.55 7.51
CA GLN A 62 1.81 10.48 8.38
C GLN A 62 1.73 9.24 9.29
N VAL A 63 0.58 8.91 9.86
CA VAL A 63 0.44 7.70 10.69
C VAL A 63 0.60 6.43 9.85
N LYS A 64 -0.05 6.35 8.68
CA LYS A 64 0.04 5.19 7.78
C LYS A 64 1.47 4.87 7.37
N TYR A 65 2.20 5.86 6.85
CA TYR A 65 3.60 5.68 6.44
C TYR A 65 4.47 5.15 7.60
N ARG A 66 4.17 5.54 8.84
CA ARG A 66 4.98 5.21 10.00
C ARG A 66 4.67 3.85 10.61
N LYS A 67 3.44 3.36 10.45
CA LYS A 67 3.11 1.96 10.72
C LYS A 67 4.02 1.04 9.90
N PHE A 68 4.24 1.34 8.61
CA PHE A 68 5.17 0.57 7.78
C PHE A 68 6.60 0.54 8.35
N ILE A 69 7.11 1.66 8.86
CA ILE A 69 8.44 1.71 9.48
C ILE A 69 8.49 0.85 10.75
N TYR A 70 7.47 0.96 11.61
CA TYR A 70 7.36 0.14 12.82
C TYR A 70 7.30 -1.36 12.50
N ASP A 71 6.43 -1.77 11.56
CA ASP A 71 6.26 -3.17 11.16
C ASP A 71 7.56 -3.71 10.54
N ALA A 72 8.23 -2.91 9.70
CA ALA A 72 9.51 -3.28 9.09
C ALA A 72 10.61 -3.51 10.14
N VAL A 73 10.79 -2.60 11.10
CA VAL A 73 11.78 -2.77 12.17
C VAL A 73 11.44 -3.96 13.07
N THR A 74 10.16 -4.17 13.36
CA THR A 74 9.70 -5.33 14.16
C THR A 74 10.03 -6.64 13.46
N LYS A 75 9.74 -6.76 12.15
CA LYS A 75 10.12 -7.93 11.35
C LYS A 75 11.64 -8.09 11.21
N LEU A 76 12.38 -6.99 11.05
CA LEU A 76 13.84 -7.08 11.01
C LEU A 76 14.41 -7.61 12.33
N ARG A 77 13.83 -7.23 13.47
CA ARG A 77 14.22 -7.74 14.79
C ARG A 77 13.91 -9.23 14.99
N THR A 78 12.95 -9.79 14.27
CA THR A 78 12.70 -11.24 14.28
C THR A 78 13.65 -12.00 13.36
N GLU A 79 14.04 -11.39 12.24
CA GLU A 79 14.94 -11.99 11.25
C GLU A 79 16.43 -11.94 11.64
N ILE A 80 16.85 -10.83 12.26
CA ILE A 80 18.23 -10.56 12.64
C ILE A 80 18.27 -9.78 13.95
N ARG A 81 19.43 -9.79 14.62
CA ARG A 81 19.69 -8.88 15.75
C ARG A 81 19.89 -7.46 15.22
N TYR A 82 18.78 -6.76 14.97
CA TYR A 82 18.75 -5.38 14.52
C TYR A 82 18.43 -4.43 15.68
N ASP A 83 19.35 -3.50 15.92
CA ASP A 83 19.19 -2.42 16.86
C ASP A 83 18.91 -1.09 16.13
N ILE A 84 18.07 -0.23 16.70
CA ILE A 84 17.70 1.03 16.02
C ILE A 84 18.80 2.08 16.10
N GLU A 85 19.67 2.01 17.11
CA GLU A 85 20.74 2.99 17.34
C GLU A 85 21.99 2.59 16.56
N THR A 86 22.33 1.31 16.62
CA THR A 86 23.59 0.74 16.11
C THR A 86 23.43 -0.15 14.89
N GLY A 87 22.19 -0.49 14.51
CA GLY A 87 21.91 -1.32 13.34
C GLY A 87 22.23 -2.79 13.55
N THR A 88 22.95 -3.38 12.60
CA THR A 88 23.40 -4.77 12.67
C THR A 88 24.85 -4.90 12.20
N THR A 89 25.48 -6.02 12.47
CA THR A 89 26.93 -6.21 12.28
C THR A 89 27.34 -6.50 10.83
N SER A 90 26.40 -6.92 9.98
CA SER A 90 26.69 -7.34 8.61
C SER A 90 25.70 -6.72 7.63
N GLN A 91 26.21 -5.94 6.68
CA GLN A 91 25.40 -5.34 5.61
C GLN A 91 24.72 -6.42 4.75
N ALA A 92 25.43 -7.49 4.40
CA ALA A 92 24.85 -8.58 3.62
C ALA A 92 23.68 -9.27 4.37
N SER A 93 23.82 -9.44 5.69
CA SER A 93 22.76 -10.01 6.52
C SER A 93 21.56 -9.05 6.62
N PHE A 94 21.82 -7.75 6.69
CA PHE A 94 20.79 -6.71 6.68
C PHE A 94 19.99 -6.72 5.37
N GLU A 95 20.67 -6.69 4.22
CA GLU A 95 20.02 -6.67 2.90
C GLU A 95 19.16 -7.94 2.68
N ALA A 96 19.68 -9.10 3.06
CA ALA A 96 18.93 -10.35 3.00
C ALA A 96 17.71 -10.35 3.93
N ALA A 97 17.84 -9.81 5.15
CA ALA A 97 16.73 -9.66 6.09
C ALA A 97 15.68 -8.66 5.58
N CYS A 98 16.10 -7.54 4.98
CA CYS A 98 15.18 -6.59 4.36
C CYS A 98 14.38 -7.22 3.23
N ALA A 99 15.02 -8.04 2.39
CA ALA A 99 14.34 -8.75 1.32
C ALA A 99 13.29 -9.73 1.86
N ARG A 100 13.63 -10.53 2.88
CA ARG A 100 12.69 -11.49 3.51
C ARG A 100 11.56 -10.81 4.27
N ALA A 101 11.86 -9.74 5.00
CA ALA A 101 10.87 -8.96 5.74
C ALA A 101 9.96 -8.11 4.82
N GLY A 102 10.23 -8.05 3.51
CA GLY A 102 9.47 -7.25 2.56
C GLY A 102 9.61 -5.75 2.78
N VAL A 103 10.78 -5.29 3.24
CA VAL A 103 11.01 -3.87 3.49
C VAL A 103 11.02 -3.11 2.16
N VAL A 104 10.04 -2.22 2.01
CA VAL A 104 9.89 -1.41 0.79
C VAL A 104 11.13 -0.53 0.60
N ARG A 105 11.61 -0.42 -0.64
CA ARG A 105 12.83 0.32 -1.00
C ARG A 105 12.82 1.79 -0.53
N SER A 106 11.65 2.43 -0.52
CA SER A 106 11.46 3.80 -0.01
C SER A 106 11.81 3.95 1.47
N SER A 107 11.75 2.87 2.24
CA SER A 107 12.05 2.83 3.67
C SER A 107 13.54 2.67 3.96
N LEU A 108 14.37 2.30 2.98
CA LEU A 108 15.81 2.08 3.16
C LEU A 108 16.60 3.38 3.43
N GLY A 109 16.04 4.54 3.08
CA GLY A 109 16.58 5.83 3.54
C GLY A 109 16.32 6.11 5.02
N THR A 110 15.41 5.35 5.65
CA THR A 110 15.02 5.48 7.06
C THR A 110 15.63 4.37 7.91
N ILE A 111 15.52 3.12 7.46
CA ILE A 111 16.04 1.93 8.13
C ILE A 111 17.31 1.53 7.39
N ARG A 112 18.47 1.60 8.05
CA ARG A 112 19.78 1.39 7.43
C ARG A 112 20.56 0.32 8.19
N PHE A 113 21.58 -0.26 7.56
CA PHE A 113 22.37 -1.32 8.19
C PHE A 113 23.10 -0.84 9.46
N ASP A 114 23.46 0.44 9.52
CA ASP A 114 24.16 1.13 10.62
C ASP A 114 23.18 1.77 11.63
N GLY A 115 21.90 1.40 11.55
CA GLY A 115 20.86 1.91 12.43
C GLY A 115 19.90 2.86 11.73
N MET A 116 18.84 3.21 12.42
CA MET A 116 17.79 4.04 11.85
C MET A 116 18.29 5.49 11.67
N ALA A 117 17.69 6.27 10.77
CA ALA A 117 18.06 7.67 10.61
C ALA A 117 17.76 8.49 11.89
N PRO A 118 18.57 9.50 12.26
CA PRO A 118 18.48 10.17 13.57
C PRO A 118 17.10 10.73 13.94
N LYS A 119 16.42 11.34 12.95
CA LYS A 119 15.05 11.84 13.12
C LYS A 119 14.08 10.74 13.59
N TRP A 120 14.26 9.53 13.07
CA TRP A 120 13.42 8.39 13.37
C TRP A 120 13.78 7.77 14.71
N GLN A 121 15.07 7.73 15.05
CA GLN A 121 15.52 7.30 16.38
C GLN A 121 14.88 8.17 17.45
N ALA A 122 14.87 9.50 17.25
CA ALA A 122 14.30 10.47 18.18
C ALA A 122 12.78 10.34 18.41
N ILE A 123 12.05 9.68 17.50
CA ILE A 123 10.60 9.46 17.61
C ILE A 123 10.24 7.98 17.83
N TRP A 124 11.23 7.11 17.95
CA TRP A 124 11.00 5.67 17.97
C TRP A 124 10.21 5.23 19.20
N ALA A 125 10.46 5.82 20.37
CA ALA A 125 9.74 5.48 21.60
C ALA A 125 8.23 5.67 21.42
N SER A 126 7.78 6.87 21.05
CA SER A 126 6.37 7.18 20.81
C SER A 126 5.77 6.36 19.65
N LEU A 127 6.53 6.19 18.56
CA LEU A 127 6.09 5.38 17.42
C LEU A 127 5.89 3.90 17.81
N SER A 128 6.82 3.33 18.59
CA SER A 128 6.75 1.93 19.01
C SER A 128 5.64 1.67 20.02
N ALA A 129 5.38 2.61 20.93
CA ALA A 129 4.26 2.55 21.86
C ALA A 129 2.92 2.54 21.12
N LEU A 130 2.75 3.46 20.16
CA LEU A 130 1.56 3.50 19.30
C LEU A 130 1.46 2.25 18.42
N GLY A 131 2.54 1.85 17.76
CA GLY A 131 2.58 0.65 16.92
C GLY A 131 2.14 -0.59 17.67
N HIS A 132 2.67 -0.79 18.89
CA HIS A 132 2.31 -1.92 19.74
C HIS A 132 0.83 -1.89 20.13
N LEU A 133 0.31 -0.74 20.60
CA LEU A 133 -1.11 -0.57 20.92
C LEU A 133 -2.00 -0.92 19.73
N LEU A 134 -1.67 -0.41 18.54
CA LEU A 134 -2.47 -0.64 17.34
C LEU A 134 -2.42 -2.11 16.88
N SER A 135 -1.32 -2.82 17.11
CA SER A 135 -1.24 -4.26 16.84
C SER A 135 -2.09 -5.06 17.83
N THR A 136 -2.02 -4.75 19.14
CA THR A 136 -2.88 -5.42 20.14
C THR A 136 -4.37 -5.19 19.88
N LEU A 137 -4.75 -3.97 19.51
CA LEU A 137 -6.11 -3.64 19.09
C LEU A 137 -6.52 -4.30 17.76
N HIS A 138 -5.55 -4.71 16.95
CA HIS A 138 -5.82 -5.47 15.75
C HIS A 138 -6.25 -6.89 16.12
N ASP A 139 -5.40 -7.57 16.88
CA ASP A 139 -5.55 -8.96 17.32
C ASP A 139 -6.83 -9.16 18.16
N GLN A 140 -7.17 -8.23 19.06
CA GLN A 140 -8.38 -8.32 19.89
C GLN A 140 -9.68 -8.33 19.09
N GLN A 141 -9.72 -7.63 17.96
CA GLN A 141 -10.93 -7.56 17.15
C GLN A 141 -11.15 -8.83 16.33
N GLU A 142 -10.07 -9.50 15.89
CA GLU A 142 -10.18 -10.77 15.16
C GLU A 142 -10.81 -11.87 16.03
N VAL A 143 -10.49 -11.87 17.33
CA VAL A 143 -11.08 -12.82 18.30
C VAL A 143 -12.58 -12.55 18.53
N GLU A 144 -12.98 -11.28 18.66
CA GLU A 144 -14.40 -10.93 18.85
C GLU A 144 -15.25 -11.25 17.60
N ASP A 145 -14.72 -11.02 16.40
CA ASP A 145 -15.41 -11.32 15.15
C ASP A 145 -15.54 -12.85 14.90
N GLU A 146 -14.58 -13.66 15.38
CA GLU A 146 -14.67 -15.11 15.33
C GLU A 146 -15.65 -15.69 16.38
N GLU A 147 -15.67 -15.18 17.61
CA GLU A 147 -16.57 -15.67 18.66
C GLU A 147 -18.06 -15.38 18.36
N VAL A 148 -18.38 -14.23 17.76
CA VAL A 148 -19.77 -13.89 17.38
C VAL A 148 -20.30 -14.78 16.24
N SER A 149 -19.41 -15.42 15.48
CA SER A 149 -19.76 -16.28 14.33
C SER A 149 -20.20 -17.69 14.73
N VAL A 150 -19.83 -18.19 15.92
CA VAL A 150 -20.00 -19.61 16.27
C VAL A 150 -21.29 -19.90 17.06
N ASP A 151 -21.99 -18.90 17.61
CA ASP A 151 -23.08 -19.12 18.58
C ASP A 151 -24.51 -18.78 18.11
N SER A 152 -24.72 -18.58 16.80
CA SER A 152 -26.07 -18.37 16.22
C SER A 152 -26.63 -19.64 15.56
N CYS A 153 -26.76 -20.75 16.29
CA CYS A 153 -27.50 -21.93 15.81
C CYS A 153 -28.10 -22.80 16.92
N ILE A 154 -28.81 -22.22 17.89
CA ILE A 154 -29.77 -23.00 18.71
C ILE A 154 -31.02 -22.14 18.98
N SER A 155 -32.07 -22.34 18.19
CA SER A 155 -33.44 -22.21 18.67
C SER A 155 -34.39 -23.06 17.83
N ASP A 156 -35.15 -23.88 18.55
CA ASP A 156 -36.12 -24.86 18.11
C ASP A 156 -37.29 -24.28 17.30
N GLY A 157 -37.87 -25.10 16.42
CA GLY A 157 -39.32 -25.04 16.16
C GLY A 157 -39.79 -25.23 14.72
N ALA A 158 -40.19 -26.48 14.42
CA ALA A 158 -41.31 -26.87 13.56
C ALA A 158 -41.33 -26.52 12.04
N SER A 159 -41.22 -27.59 11.27
CA SER A 159 -41.62 -27.85 9.88
C SER A 159 -42.75 -26.99 9.27
N ILE A 160 -42.63 -26.67 7.97
CA ILE A 160 -43.49 -27.17 6.87
C ILE A 160 -42.93 -26.72 5.49
N LEU A 161 -42.62 -27.71 4.65
CA LEU A 161 -42.67 -27.81 3.19
C LEU A 161 -42.40 -26.57 2.31
N SER A 162 -41.31 -26.61 1.54
CA SER A 162 -41.39 -26.71 0.07
C SER A 162 -40.02 -27.10 -0.52
N SER A 163 -40.04 -28.20 -1.27
CA SER A 163 -38.90 -28.74 -2.02
C SER A 163 -38.98 -28.25 -3.46
N GLU A 164 -37.92 -27.66 -3.99
CA GLU A 164 -37.28 -28.15 -5.23
C GLU A 164 -35.93 -27.47 -5.46
N THR A 165 -34.91 -28.31 -5.46
CA THR A 165 -33.50 -27.97 -5.33
C THR A 165 -32.76 -28.54 -6.54
N ARG A 166 -32.19 -27.68 -7.38
CA ARG A 166 -31.13 -27.95 -8.39
C ARG A 166 -30.50 -26.59 -8.68
N THR A 167 -29.19 -26.35 -8.63
CA THR A 167 -28.00 -27.22 -8.68
C THR A 167 -26.84 -26.53 -7.96
N ARG A 168 -26.18 -27.28 -7.06
CA ARG A 168 -24.76 -27.22 -6.66
C ARG A 168 -23.94 -26.02 -7.18
N SER A 169 -23.75 -25.03 -6.30
CA SER A 169 -22.55 -24.19 -6.29
C SER A 169 -21.50 -24.89 -5.46
N SER A 170 -20.44 -25.34 -6.13
CA SER A 170 -19.29 -25.98 -5.51
C SER A 170 -18.48 -24.94 -4.73
N SER A 171 -17.99 -25.35 -3.56
CA SER A 171 -17.16 -24.61 -2.63
C SER A 171 -15.98 -23.88 -3.28
N PRO A 172 -15.59 -22.69 -2.80
CA PRO A 172 -14.23 -22.22 -3.01
C PRO A 172 -13.32 -23.04 -2.10
N THR A 173 -12.68 -24.06 -2.68
CA THR A 173 -11.52 -24.69 -2.06
C THR A 173 -10.46 -23.60 -1.91
N LEU A 174 -10.14 -23.24 -0.66
CA LEU A 174 -8.94 -22.50 -0.32
C LEU A 174 -7.76 -23.24 -0.92
N VAL A 175 -7.12 -22.63 -1.91
CA VAL A 175 -5.84 -23.10 -2.44
C VAL A 175 -4.81 -22.83 -1.36
N ASP A 176 -4.36 -23.91 -0.74
CA ASP A 176 -3.16 -23.97 0.07
C ASP A 176 -1.96 -23.52 -0.78
N LEU A 177 -1.48 -22.29 -0.56
CA LEU A 177 -0.23 -21.78 -1.13
C LEU A 177 0.94 -22.31 -0.30
N SER A 178 1.04 -23.63 -0.19
CA SER A 178 2.18 -24.33 0.37
C SER A 178 3.22 -24.56 -0.73
N ILE A 179 4.35 -23.87 -0.58
CA ILE A 179 5.68 -24.21 -1.11
C ILE A 179 5.75 -24.32 -2.64
N CYS A 180 5.93 -23.18 -3.31
CA CYS A 180 6.78 -23.18 -4.51
C CYS A 180 8.23 -23.23 -4.03
N GLU A 181 8.90 -24.35 -4.29
CA GLU A 181 10.35 -24.44 -4.18
C GLU A 181 11.00 -23.27 -4.95
N PRO A 182 12.10 -22.68 -4.44
CA PRO A 182 12.81 -21.64 -5.15
C PRO A 182 13.35 -22.23 -6.46
N VAL A 183 12.69 -21.92 -7.57
CA VAL A 183 13.27 -22.12 -8.91
C VAL A 183 14.54 -21.28 -8.93
N THR A 184 15.67 -21.97 -8.86
CA THR A 184 16.99 -21.37 -9.01
C THR A 184 17.12 -20.98 -10.47
N PHE A 185 16.77 -19.73 -10.78
CA PHE A 185 17.05 -19.19 -12.10
C PHE A 185 18.57 -19.03 -12.23
N PRO A 186 19.20 -19.59 -13.27
CA PRO A 186 20.59 -19.26 -13.58
C PRO A 186 20.69 -17.73 -13.79
N PRO A 187 21.82 -17.10 -13.46
CA PRO A 187 22.00 -15.67 -13.61
C PRO A 187 21.64 -15.26 -15.04
N ALA A 188 20.55 -14.50 -15.18
CA ALA A 188 20.08 -14.02 -16.46
C ALA A 188 21.10 -13.02 -17.00
N THR A 189 21.98 -13.52 -17.86
CA THR A 189 22.62 -12.68 -18.86
C THR A 189 21.48 -12.11 -19.72
N PRO A 190 21.41 -10.80 -19.97
CA PRO A 190 20.31 -10.23 -20.75
C PRO A 190 20.29 -10.93 -22.11
N PRO A 191 19.19 -11.63 -22.47
CA PRO A 191 19.14 -12.30 -23.74
C PRO A 191 19.03 -11.19 -24.78
N HIS A 192 20.06 -11.06 -25.62
CA HIS A 192 19.95 -10.35 -26.89
C HIS A 192 18.97 -11.14 -27.77
N LEU A 193 17.67 -10.96 -27.52
CA LEU A 193 16.59 -11.52 -28.31
C LEU A 193 16.59 -10.79 -29.64
N LYS A 194 17.01 -11.50 -30.69
CA LYS A 194 16.70 -11.11 -32.06
C LYS A 194 15.19 -11.19 -32.22
N TYR A 195 14.58 -10.03 -32.47
CA TYR A 195 13.16 -9.86 -32.68
C TYR A 195 12.73 -10.61 -33.94
N ASP A 196 11.75 -11.51 -33.79
CA ASP A 196 11.04 -12.13 -34.91
C ASP A 196 9.65 -11.50 -34.99
N ALA A 197 9.47 -10.58 -35.94
CA ALA A 197 8.25 -9.81 -36.16
C ALA A 197 7.02 -10.65 -36.55
N SER A 198 7.18 -11.97 -36.67
CA SER A 198 6.15 -12.90 -37.12
C SER A 198 5.30 -13.50 -35.99
N GLN A 199 5.61 -13.27 -34.71
CA GLN A 199 4.82 -13.82 -33.62
C GLN A 199 3.53 -13.01 -33.36
N PRO A 200 2.35 -13.67 -33.32
CA PRO A 200 1.09 -12.99 -33.04
C PRO A 200 1.06 -12.46 -31.61
N LEU A 201 0.68 -11.19 -31.46
CA LEU A 201 0.48 -10.48 -30.20
C LEU A 201 -0.39 -11.30 -29.24
N ARG A 202 0.22 -11.96 -28.26
CA ARG A 202 -0.51 -12.69 -27.21
C ARG A 202 -0.82 -11.73 -26.08
N SER A 203 -1.99 -11.10 -26.15
CA SER A 203 -2.57 -10.36 -25.03
C SER A 203 -2.61 -11.25 -23.78
N ARG A 204 -1.83 -10.89 -22.75
CA ARG A 204 -1.76 -11.63 -21.47
C ARG A 204 -2.86 -11.18 -20.49
N VAL A 205 -4.06 -10.95 -21.01
CA VAL A 205 -5.24 -10.67 -20.17
C VAL A 205 -5.59 -11.96 -19.43
N THR A 206 -5.46 -11.95 -18.11
CA THR A 206 -5.91 -13.07 -17.27
C THR A 206 -7.44 -13.05 -17.22
N PRO A 207 -8.13 -14.07 -17.74
CA PRO A 207 -9.58 -14.12 -17.70
C PRO A 207 -10.06 -14.17 -16.24
N GLY A 208 -11.06 -13.35 -15.91
CA GLY A 208 -11.66 -13.29 -14.57
C GLY A 208 -11.10 -12.24 -13.62
N LEU A 209 -10.03 -11.53 -13.98
CA LEU A 209 -9.57 -10.34 -13.23
C LEU A 209 -10.29 -9.09 -13.69
N GLY A 210 -10.70 -8.22 -12.75
CA GLY A 210 -11.22 -6.90 -13.06
C GLY A 210 -10.16 -6.01 -13.71
N ALA A 211 -10.58 -5.00 -14.50
CA ALA A 211 -9.66 -4.12 -15.24
C ALA A 211 -8.60 -3.44 -14.34
N LEU A 212 -8.96 -3.12 -13.09
CA LEU A 212 -8.04 -2.53 -12.11
C LEU A 212 -7.00 -3.51 -11.58
N GLU A 213 -7.37 -4.77 -11.39
CA GLU A 213 -6.47 -5.84 -10.95
C GLU A 213 -5.50 -6.20 -12.06
N GLN A 214 -6.00 -6.25 -13.30
CA GLN A 214 -5.16 -6.40 -14.47
C GLN A 214 -4.20 -5.21 -14.62
N PHE A 215 -4.64 -3.98 -14.40
CA PHE A 215 -3.75 -2.81 -14.37
C PHE A 215 -2.64 -2.96 -13.32
N GLY A 216 -2.97 -3.38 -12.10
CA GLY A 216 -1.97 -3.63 -11.06
C GLY A 216 -0.94 -4.69 -11.46
N PHE A 217 -1.40 -5.80 -12.06
CA PHE A 217 -0.54 -6.85 -12.58
C PHE A 217 0.41 -6.33 -13.66
N VAL A 218 -0.11 -5.57 -14.63
CA VAL A 218 0.65 -4.96 -15.72
C VAL A 218 1.73 -4.03 -15.18
N VAL A 219 1.34 -3.11 -14.28
CA VAL A 219 2.28 -2.17 -13.67
C VAL A 219 3.43 -2.91 -12.99
N SER A 220 3.12 -3.96 -12.22
CA SER A 220 4.16 -4.76 -11.56
C SER A 220 5.14 -5.44 -12.53
N HIS A 221 4.66 -5.79 -13.74
CA HIS A 221 5.47 -6.42 -14.77
C HIS A 221 6.34 -5.40 -15.52
N ILE A 222 5.78 -4.25 -15.89
CA ILE A 222 6.51 -3.21 -16.61
C ILE A 222 7.53 -2.47 -15.71
N THR A 223 7.32 -2.43 -14.39
CA THR A 223 8.30 -1.87 -13.43
C THR A 223 9.59 -2.70 -13.33
N GLN A 224 9.65 -3.89 -13.94
CA GLN A 224 10.89 -4.66 -14.05
C GLN A 224 11.88 -4.01 -15.02
N TRP A 225 11.41 -3.15 -15.92
CA TRP A 225 12.23 -2.42 -16.88
C TRP A 225 12.68 -1.10 -16.27
N THR A 226 13.99 -0.90 -16.12
CA THR A 226 14.57 0.28 -15.46
C THR A 226 14.17 1.62 -16.11
N VAL A 227 14.01 1.64 -17.43
CA VAL A 227 13.56 2.83 -18.18
C VAL A 227 12.13 3.21 -17.80
N ILE A 228 11.25 2.22 -17.68
CA ILE A 228 9.84 2.42 -17.31
C ILE A 228 9.72 2.76 -15.82
N ASP A 229 10.48 2.07 -14.95
CA ASP A 229 10.53 2.38 -13.51
C ASP A 229 10.96 3.84 -13.24
N THR A 230 11.99 4.31 -13.96
CA THR A 230 12.44 5.70 -13.89
C THR A 230 11.39 6.68 -14.40
N TRP A 231 10.68 6.33 -15.49
CA TRP A 231 9.61 7.16 -16.05
C TRP A 231 8.36 7.20 -15.17
N LEU A 232 8.07 6.12 -14.43
CA LEU A 232 6.94 5.98 -13.51
C LEU A 232 7.14 6.71 -12.17
N ALA A 233 8.30 7.32 -11.92
CA ALA A 233 8.63 7.96 -10.65
C ALA A 233 7.55 8.96 -10.16
N SER A 234 7.02 8.63 -8.98
CA SER A 234 6.11 9.34 -8.08
C SER A 234 4.76 9.81 -8.63
N ASP A 235 4.72 10.75 -9.58
CA ASP A 235 3.47 11.46 -9.88
C ASP A 235 2.74 10.94 -11.12
N ARG A 236 3.47 10.36 -12.07
CA ARG A 236 2.90 9.87 -13.34
C ARG A 236 2.14 8.56 -13.15
N LEU A 237 2.69 7.63 -12.36
CA LEU A 237 2.03 6.37 -12.05
C LEU A 237 0.73 6.60 -11.26
N ILE A 238 0.75 7.50 -10.27
CA ILE A 238 -0.45 7.85 -9.50
C ILE A 238 -1.51 8.47 -10.41
N ARG A 239 -1.12 9.37 -11.32
CA ARG A 239 -2.06 9.95 -12.30
C ARG A 239 -2.66 8.88 -13.20
N LEU A 240 -1.84 8.01 -13.77
CA LEU A 240 -2.31 6.89 -14.60
C LEU A 240 -3.30 6.00 -13.83
N PHE A 241 -2.98 5.63 -12.60
CA PHE A 241 -3.85 4.83 -11.74
C PHE A 241 -5.18 5.54 -11.47
N VAL A 242 -5.15 6.83 -11.10
CA VAL A 242 -6.35 7.62 -10.84
C VAL A 242 -7.21 7.77 -12.11
N THR A 243 -6.58 7.96 -13.27
CA THR A 243 -7.31 8.08 -14.54
C THR A 243 -7.92 6.76 -14.96
N ALA A 244 -7.19 5.65 -14.85
CA ALA A 244 -7.71 4.31 -15.11
C ALA A 244 -8.87 3.95 -14.16
N TYR A 245 -8.75 4.32 -12.89
CA TYR A 245 -9.82 4.12 -11.90
C TYR A 245 -11.09 4.93 -12.22
N ARG A 246 -10.94 6.13 -12.78
CA ARG A 246 -12.06 7.01 -13.15
C ARG A 246 -12.70 6.67 -14.50
N SER A 247 -12.03 5.88 -15.33
CA SER A 247 -12.46 5.57 -16.69
C SER A 247 -12.17 4.12 -17.05
N GLU A 248 -13.21 3.28 -16.97
CA GLU A 248 -13.12 1.86 -17.32
C GLU A 248 -12.72 1.65 -18.79
N SER A 249 -13.19 2.51 -19.71
CA SER A 249 -12.79 2.45 -21.12
C SER A 249 -11.30 2.72 -21.30
N LEU A 250 -10.73 3.62 -20.50
CA LEU A 250 -9.30 3.88 -20.51
C LEU A 250 -8.53 2.72 -19.88
N ALA A 251 -8.98 2.19 -18.75
CA ALA A 251 -8.38 1.01 -18.13
C ALA A 251 -8.33 -0.16 -19.13
N ASN A 252 -9.43 -0.41 -19.85
CA ASN A 252 -9.49 -1.42 -20.90
C ASN A 252 -8.58 -1.10 -22.10
N ALA A 253 -8.44 0.17 -22.47
CA ALA A 253 -7.47 0.59 -23.48
C ALA A 253 -6.02 0.37 -23.01
N MET A 254 -5.72 0.45 -21.71
CA MET A 254 -4.37 0.11 -21.20
C MET A 254 -4.06 -1.38 -21.35
N LEU A 255 -5.08 -2.25 -21.32
CA LEU A 255 -4.93 -3.70 -21.47
C LEU A 255 -4.57 -4.12 -22.90
N THR A 256 -4.94 -3.33 -23.90
CA THR A 256 -4.54 -3.59 -25.29
C THR A 256 -3.10 -3.18 -25.57
N LEU A 257 -2.46 -2.45 -24.65
CA LEU A 257 -1.09 -1.92 -24.79
C LEU A 257 -0.04 -2.86 -24.17
N LEU A 258 -0.44 -4.09 -23.84
CA LEU A 258 0.37 -5.12 -23.18
C LEU A 258 1.17 -5.97 -24.15
N ASP A 259 1.80 -5.35 -25.14
CA ASP A 259 3.00 -5.98 -25.68
C ASP A 259 4.15 -5.75 -24.69
N LEU A 260 4.20 -6.62 -23.68
CA LEU A 260 5.18 -6.58 -22.59
C LEU A 260 6.62 -6.81 -23.07
N HIS A 261 6.82 -7.03 -24.37
CA HIS A 261 8.11 -7.27 -25.00
C HIS A 261 8.69 -6.04 -25.71
N ASP A 262 7.93 -4.95 -25.87
CA ASP A 262 8.38 -3.70 -26.47
C ASP A 262 8.25 -2.51 -25.48
N PRO A 263 9.33 -2.16 -24.75
CA PRO A 263 9.29 -1.07 -23.78
C PRO A 263 9.05 0.30 -24.43
N ASP A 264 9.43 0.52 -25.68
CA ASP A 264 9.24 1.80 -26.37
C ASP A 264 7.77 2.01 -26.76
N LEU A 265 7.11 0.92 -27.19
CA LEU A 265 5.67 0.93 -27.44
C LEU A 265 4.88 1.16 -26.14
N ILE A 266 5.28 0.51 -25.04
CA ILE A 266 4.67 0.72 -23.71
C ILE A 266 4.79 2.20 -23.31
N MET A 267 5.97 2.80 -23.44
CA MET A 267 6.22 4.19 -23.09
C MET A 267 5.36 5.17 -23.91
N THR A 268 5.35 4.99 -25.24
CA THR A 268 4.54 5.82 -26.16
C THR A 268 3.05 5.74 -25.82
N SER A 269 2.60 4.55 -25.45
CA SER A 269 1.21 4.27 -25.09
C SER A 269 0.81 4.94 -23.78
N LEU A 270 1.66 4.82 -22.75
CA LEU A 270 1.45 5.48 -21.45
C LEU A 270 1.44 7.01 -21.57
N GLU A 271 2.32 7.58 -22.41
CA GLU A 271 2.34 9.02 -22.71
C GLU A 271 1.07 9.49 -23.41
N THR A 272 0.60 8.73 -24.40
CA THR A 272 -0.62 9.03 -25.14
C THR A 272 -1.84 9.04 -24.22
N ILE A 273 -1.94 8.04 -23.34
CA ILE A 273 -3.01 7.95 -22.34
C ILE A 273 -2.99 9.16 -21.41
N LEU A 274 -1.82 9.52 -20.88
CA LEU A 274 -1.71 10.70 -20.02
C LEU A 274 -2.11 11.97 -20.75
N ARG A 275 -1.79 12.10 -22.04
CA ARG A 275 -2.19 13.27 -22.85
C ARG A 275 -3.69 13.34 -23.01
N LEU A 276 -4.33 12.24 -23.42
CA LEU A 276 -5.78 12.14 -23.58
C LEU A 276 -6.52 12.41 -22.26
N ALA A 277 -5.98 11.93 -21.14
CA ALA A 277 -6.52 12.20 -19.81
C ALA A 277 -6.52 13.70 -19.48
N ASN A 278 -5.40 14.39 -19.75
CA ASN A 278 -5.28 15.82 -19.49
C ASN A 278 -6.19 16.66 -20.42
N GLU A 279 -6.37 16.24 -21.68
CA GLU A 279 -7.28 16.88 -22.62
C GLU A 279 -8.75 16.74 -22.16
N ALA A 280 -9.14 15.55 -21.70
CA ALA A 280 -10.48 15.29 -21.17
C ALA A 280 -10.80 16.11 -19.92
N ASP A 281 -9.83 16.28 -19.02
CA ASP A 281 -9.98 17.11 -17.82
C ASP A 281 -10.07 18.60 -18.16
N SER A 282 -9.35 19.07 -19.19
CA SER A 282 -9.43 20.46 -19.65
C SER A 282 -10.80 20.81 -20.22
N VAL A 283 -11.42 19.92 -20.99
CA VAL A 283 -12.75 20.16 -21.57
C VAL A 283 -13.83 20.27 -20.51
N ARG A 284 -13.78 19.44 -19.46
CA ARG A 284 -14.76 19.47 -18.35
C ARG A 284 -14.72 20.78 -17.55
N CYS A 285 -13.53 21.31 -17.28
CA CYS A 285 -13.39 22.61 -16.59
C CYS A 285 -13.94 23.79 -17.41
N SER A 286 -13.88 23.73 -18.74
CA SER A 286 -14.41 24.78 -19.61
C SER A 286 -15.93 24.76 -19.74
N THR A 287 -16.58 23.61 -19.54
CA THR A 287 -18.04 23.48 -19.61
C THR A 287 -18.76 23.91 -18.34
N GLU A 288 -18.08 23.99 -17.19
CA GLU A 288 -18.66 24.39 -15.91
C GLU A 288 -18.61 25.92 -15.65
N THR A 289 -18.05 26.71 -16.57
CA THR A 289 -17.84 28.16 -16.40
C THR A 289 -18.81 29.08 -17.14
N HIS A 290 -19.85 28.54 -17.78
CA HIS A 290 -20.93 29.36 -18.36
C HIS A 290 -22.30 28.95 -17.80
N PRO A 291 -22.95 29.80 -16.99
CA PRO A 291 -24.38 29.68 -16.69
C PRO A 291 -25.24 30.02 -17.90
#